data_AF-A0A381ZUU0-F1
#
_entry.id   AF-A0A381ZUU0-F1
#
_cell.length_a   1.000
_cell.length_b   1.000
_cell.length_c   1.000
_cell.angle_alpha   90.00
_cell.angle_beta   90.00
_cell.angle_gamma   90.00
#
_symmetry.space_group_name_H-M   'P 1'
#
loop_
_entity.id
_entity.type
_entity.pdbx_description
1 polymer ?
#
loop_
_entity_poly.entity_id
_entity_poly.type
_entity_poly.pdbx_seq_one_letter_code
_entity_poly.pdbx_strand_id
1 'polypeptide(L)'
;MYIRDYGTVGLDNKGLKVRCLRVTCQGSGVSSTTLSSDVLPETDHNFWIPTMTNIRVARAGNNRVIQRAAWVASRTYKHKSGESLSAIANARTHEFTTMEAEAALLWQRIEEGISLDKLQQRAGLMGLAGELDSFVSNLDKAQLIIPRLDPGVKAHEQAKAPPDPNQDGAKVNAYQQVTSRVRRWIINHGYLYSFFWELTYRCNEQCIHCCNPGAAHKPGDRSRRNTNELTKEEMVELLDDLVEVGVFKLTLSGGEVFVHKDFFFLLEQARTRGMLVRIYTNGLLLNEERLQKLATFWPESVSISLYSANPQEHDNVTRIPGSYERSVHALKALQQLGIKTAIKTPLMKQTIHGWRDIEKVGQEVGAQTIIAPVITAATDGNRDPLELNVESMGQLISLAATPGSPIFVGGPENQY
;
A
#
# COMPACT_ATOMS: atom_id res chain seq x y z
N MET A 1 6.12 -34.49 -4.52
CA MET A 1 7.43 -34.12 -3.92
C MET A 1 7.83 -32.76 -4.46
N TYR A 2 8.31 -31.89 -3.57
CA TYR A 2 8.34 -30.43 -3.63
C TYR A 2 9.15 -29.80 -4.78
N ILE A 3 8.64 -28.69 -5.34
CA ILE A 3 9.45 -27.64 -5.98
C ILE A 3 8.90 -26.28 -5.53
N ARG A 4 9.57 -25.66 -4.55
CA ARG A 4 9.50 -24.22 -4.23
C ARG A 4 10.51 -23.49 -5.13
N ASP A 5 10.08 -22.47 -5.88
CA ASP A 5 10.96 -21.40 -6.36
C ASP A 5 10.12 -20.11 -6.36
N TYR A 6 10.61 -19.10 -5.64
CA TYR A 6 10.09 -17.74 -5.62
C TYR A 6 11.09 -16.85 -6.37
N GLY A 7 10.60 -16.02 -7.29
CA GLY A 7 11.43 -15.29 -8.24
C GLY A 7 12.34 -14.25 -7.59
N THR A 8 13.63 -14.35 -7.88
CA THR A 8 14.62 -13.27 -7.73
C THR A 8 14.85 -12.69 -9.13
N VAL A 9 14.81 -11.37 -9.31
CA VAL A 9 15.34 -10.73 -10.52
C VAL A 9 16.79 -10.38 -10.18
N GLY A 10 17.71 -11.30 -10.47
CA GLY A 10 19.14 -11.16 -10.24
C GLY A 10 19.95 -11.69 -11.43
N LEU A 11 21.16 -11.15 -11.59
CA LEU A 11 22.15 -11.56 -12.58
C LEU A 11 23.19 -12.44 -11.85
N ASP A 12 23.54 -13.61 -12.37
CA ASP A 12 24.59 -14.46 -11.78
C ASP A 12 25.40 -15.21 -12.85
N ASN A 13 26.71 -15.30 -12.59
CA ASN A 13 27.81 -15.61 -13.50
C ASN A 13 27.97 -17.10 -13.87
N LYS A 14 27.04 -18.01 -13.51
CA LYS A 14 27.19 -19.47 -13.81
C LYS A 14 25.90 -20.24 -14.11
N GLY A 15 24.94 -19.63 -14.78
CA GLY A 15 23.84 -20.35 -15.44
C GLY A 15 22.45 -20.06 -14.88
N LEU A 16 21.53 -19.82 -15.81
CA LEU A 16 20.17 -19.33 -15.62
C LEU A 16 19.32 -20.08 -14.57
N LYS A 17 18.60 -19.30 -13.75
CA LYS A 17 17.18 -19.55 -13.43
C LYS A 17 16.39 -18.23 -13.48
N VAL A 18 15.93 -17.86 -14.67
CA VAL A 18 14.78 -16.95 -14.82
C VAL A 18 13.52 -17.78 -14.68
N ARG A 19 12.84 -17.76 -13.52
CA ARG A 19 11.47 -18.30 -13.40
C ARG A 19 10.46 -17.18 -13.60
N CYS A 20 10.06 -17.02 -14.86
CA CYS A 20 8.81 -16.35 -15.21
C CYS A 20 7.68 -17.37 -15.03
N LEU A 21 6.92 -17.30 -13.93
CA LEU A 21 5.71 -18.09 -13.76
C LEU A 21 4.52 -17.31 -14.32
N ARG A 22 4.20 -17.57 -15.60
CA ARG A 22 2.86 -17.31 -16.13
C ARG A 22 2.02 -18.56 -15.85
N VAL A 23 1.12 -18.50 -14.88
CA VAL A 23 0.05 -19.49 -14.77
C VAL A 23 -1.00 -19.14 -15.82
N THR A 24 -0.98 -19.83 -16.95
CA THR A 24 -2.18 -20.00 -17.79
C THR A 24 -2.83 -21.31 -17.36
N CYS A 25 -3.98 -21.23 -16.70
CA CYS A 25 -4.85 -22.40 -16.59
C CYS A 25 -5.46 -22.67 -17.97
N GLN A 26 -4.96 -23.69 -18.67
CA GLN A 26 -5.78 -24.42 -19.62
C GLN A 26 -6.52 -25.51 -18.85
N GLY A 27 -7.85 -25.40 -18.83
CA GLY A 27 -8.76 -26.44 -18.38
C GLY A 27 -9.81 -26.63 -19.47
N SER A 28 -9.76 -27.81 -20.08
CA SER A 28 -10.55 -28.29 -21.20
C SER A 28 -12.06 -28.34 -20.98
N GLY A 29 -12.80 -27.86 -21.98
CA GLY A 29 -14.01 -28.50 -22.53
C GLY A 29 -15.26 -28.59 -21.65
N VAL A 30 -16.18 -27.62 -21.82
CA VAL A 30 -17.62 -27.88 -21.85
C VAL A 30 -18.25 -27.03 -22.96
N SER A 31 -19.18 -27.64 -23.68
CA SER A 31 -19.85 -27.24 -24.90
C SER A 31 -20.58 -25.89 -24.85
N SER A 32 -20.61 -25.27 -26.02
CA SER A 32 -21.46 -24.17 -26.47
C SER A 32 -22.87 -24.14 -25.90
N THR A 33 -23.30 -22.98 -25.41
CA THR A 33 -24.67 -22.51 -25.62
C THR A 33 -24.68 -20.98 -25.65
N THR A 34 -25.00 -20.45 -26.82
CA THR A 34 -25.34 -19.05 -27.10
C THR A 34 -26.49 -18.60 -26.21
N LEU A 35 -26.34 -17.45 -25.55
CA LEU A 35 -27.45 -16.59 -25.17
C LEU A 35 -27.02 -15.12 -25.32
N SER A 36 -27.99 -14.34 -25.77
CA SER A 36 -27.89 -13.14 -26.56
C SER A 36 -27.42 -11.90 -25.82
N SER A 37 -26.87 -10.98 -26.62
CA SER A 37 -26.75 -9.55 -26.38
C SER A 37 -27.99 -8.96 -25.72
N ASP A 38 -27.78 -8.21 -24.63
CA ASP A 38 -28.62 -7.06 -24.32
C ASP A 38 -27.78 -5.91 -23.80
N VAL A 39 -28.14 -4.76 -24.32
CA VAL A 39 -27.47 -3.47 -24.39
C VAL A 39 -27.43 -2.77 -23.03
N LEU A 40 -26.28 -2.20 -22.64
CA LEU A 40 -26.23 -1.05 -21.75
C LEU A 40 -25.20 -0.02 -22.26
N PRO A 41 -25.48 1.29 -22.11
CA PRO A 41 -25.09 2.31 -23.06
C PRO A 41 -23.67 2.85 -22.83
N GLU A 42 -23.00 3.16 -23.94
CA GLU A 42 -21.78 3.95 -24.02
C GLU A 42 -21.97 5.27 -23.27
N THR A 43 -21.20 5.46 -22.20
CA THR A 43 -20.99 6.78 -21.60
C THR A 43 -19.53 7.13 -21.82
N ASP A 44 -19.32 8.03 -22.79
CA ASP A 44 -18.06 8.72 -23.07
C ASP A 44 -17.64 9.54 -21.83
N HIS A 45 -16.90 8.90 -20.93
CA HIS A 45 -16.15 9.62 -19.90
C HIS A 45 -14.75 9.91 -20.44
N ASN A 46 -14.64 11.05 -21.13
CA ASN A 46 -13.34 11.66 -21.44
C ASN A 46 -12.64 12.04 -20.13
N PHE A 47 -11.74 11.17 -19.66
CA PHE A 47 -10.90 11.36 -18.48
C PHE A 47 -9.86 12.46 -18.71
N TRP A 48 -10.07 13.62 -18.07
CA TRP A 48 -9.07 14.69 -18.00
C TRP A 48 -8.32 14.62 -16.66
N ILE A 49 -7.05 14.18 -16.70
CA ILE A 49 -6.13 14.19 -15.56
C ILE A 49 -5.19 15.40 -15.71
N PRO A 50 -5.05 16.31 -14.71
CA PRO A 50 -4.13 17.43 -14.76
C PRO A 50 -2.66 16.98 -14.68
N THR A 51 -1.81 17.57 -15.53
CA THR A 51 -0.38 17.30 -15.62
C THR A 51 0.40 17.95 -14.48
N MET A 52 1.10 17.15 -13.67
CA MET A 52 2.14 17.65 -12.76
C MET A 52 3.31 18.17 -13.59
N THR A 53 3.52 19.48 -13.57
CA THR A 53 4.55 20.16 -14.36
C THR A 53 5.64 20.65 -13.41
N ASN A 54 6.84 20.07 -13.51
CA ASN A 54 8.14 20.73 -13.37
C ASN A 54 9.28 19.70 -13.54
N ILE A 55 9.43 19.19 -14.76
CA ILE A 55 10.66 18.51 -15.18
C ILE A 55 11.23 19.32 -16.33
N ARG A 56 12.42 19.91 -16.14
CA ARG A 56 13.15 20.64 -17.19
C ARG A 56 13.36 19.71 -18.39
N VAL A 57 12.80 20.09 -19.54
CA VAL A 57 12.92 19.37 -20.81
C VAL A 57 14.27 19.69 -21.45
N ALA A 58 15.20 18.74 -21.43
CA ALA A 58 16.39 18.79 -22.28
C ALA A 58 16.00 18.39 -23.72
N ARG A 59 16.47 19.18 -24.70
CA ARG A 59 16.20 18.96 -26.14
C ARG A 59 16.82 17.65 -26.65
N ALA A 60 16.15 17.09 -27.65
CA ALA A 60 16.38 15.80 -28.27
C ALA A 60 17.80 15.63 -28.85
N GLY A 61 18.49 14.61 -28.35
CA GLY A 61 19.33 13.72 -29.15
C GLY A 61 18.77 12.30 -29.04
N ASN A 62 19.24 11.36 -29.86
CA ASN A 62 18.84 9.93 -29.88
C ASN A 62 19.03 9.16 -28.54
N ASN A 63 19.24 9.85 -27.42
CA ASN A 63 19.46 9.28 -26.10
C ASN A 63 18.13 8.91 -25.45
N ARG A 64 17.67 7.67 -25.67
CA ARG A 64 16.55 7.08 -24.93
C ARG A 64 16.87 7.11 -23.44
N VAL A 65 16.12 7.89 -22.66
CA VAL A 65 16.23 7.94 -21.19
C VAL A 65 15.34 6.87 -20.59
N ILE A 66 15.89 6.09 -19.67
CA ILE A 66 15.15 5.10 -18.88
C ILE A 66 14.97 5.68 -17.48
N GLN A 67 13.74 5.60 -16.97
CA GLN A 67 13.38 6.07 -15.64
C GLN A 67 12.38 5.12 -14.97
N ARG A 68 12.42 5.07 -13.65
CA ARG A 68 11.41 4.41 -12.81
C ARG A 68 10.01 4.98 -13.11
N ALA A 69 9.00 4.11 -13.15
CA ALA A 69 7.62 4.55 -13.31
C ALA A 69 7.07 5.22 -12.03
N ALA A 70 6.15 6.18 -12.16
CA ALA A 70 5.63 6.95 -11.02
C ALA A 70 4.87 6.10 -9.97
N TRP A 71 4.26 4.98 -10.40
CA TRP A 71 3.57 4.04 -9.51
C TRP A 71 4.52 3.10 -8.75
N VAL A 72 5.79 3.03 -9.13
CA VAL A 72 6.77 2.18 -8.44
C VAL A 72 7.31 2.92 -7.24
N ALA A 73 7.26 2.33 -6.05
CA ALA A 73 8.06 2.77 -4.90
C ALA A 73 9.35 1.95 -4.85
N SER A 74 10.47 2.57 -4.48
CA SER A 74 11.71 1.83 -4.33
C SER A 74 12.70 2.51 -3.41
N ARG A 75 13.55 1.70 -2.79
CA ARG A 75 14.69 2.15 -2.00
C ARG A 75 15.88 1.23 -2.21
N THR A 76 17.02 1.82 -2.53
CA THR A 76 18.30 1.12 -2.67
C THR A 76 19.17 1.37 -1.45
N TYR A 77 19.59 0.29 -0.80
CA TYR A 77 20.46 0.25 0.37
C TYR A 77 21.87 -0.14 -0.04
N LYS A 78 22.88 0.53 0.52
CA LYS A 78 24.29 0.21 0.34
C LYS A 78 24.93 -0.02 1.70
N HIS A 79 25.15 -1.27 2.06
CA HIS A 79 25.72 -1.60 3.35
C HIS A 79 27.26 -1.47 3.32
N LYS A 80 27.85 -1.21 4.50
CA LYS A 80 29.31 -1.05 4.65
C LYS A 80 30.10 -2.33 4.34
N SER A 81 29.45 -3.50 4.36
CA SER A 81 30.04 -4.79 3.92
C SER A 81 30.27 -4.86 2.40
N GLY A 82 29.72 -3.91 1.63
CA GLY A 82 29.70 -3.95 0.16
C GLY A 82 28.41 -4.53 -0.42
N GLU A 83 27.54 -5.13 0.41
CA GLU A 83 26.24 -5.62 -0.04
C GLU A 83 25.30 -4.48 -0.45
N SER A 84 24.53 -4.71 -1.51
CA SER A 84 23.52 -3.77 -2.00
C SER A 84 22.20 -4.48 -2.24
N LEU A 85 21.10 -3.84 -1.84
CA LEU A 85 19.74 -4.34 -2.03
C LEU A 85 18.85 -3.18 -2.50
N SER A 86 18.04 -3.40 -3.53
CA SER A 86 16.92 -2.52 -3.87
C SER A 86 15.61 -3.22 -3.51
N ALA A 87 14.82 -2.60 -2.63
CA ALA A 87 13.44 -2.99 -2.38
C ALA A 87 12.54 -2.24 -3.37
N ILE A 88 11.69 -2.94 -4.12
CA ILE A 88 10.90 -2.35 -5.21
C ILE A 88 9.47 -2.85 -5.10
N ALA A 89 8.51 -1.93 -5.09
CA ALA A 89 7.09 -2.25 -5.05
C ALA A 89 6.36 -1.57 -6.21
N ASN A 90 5.66 -2.35 -7.01
CA ASN A 90 4.77 -1.85 -8.04
C ASN A 90 3.37 -1.68 -7.42
N ALA A 91 3.01 -0.44 -7.06
CA ALA A 91 1.72 -0.17 -6.40
C ALA A 91 0.51 -0.34 -7.34
N ARG A 92 0.73 -0.48 -8.65
CA ARG A 92 -0.33 -0.75 -9.63
C ARG A 92 -0.63 -2.24 -9.75
N THR A 93 0.42 -3.09 -9.80
CA THR A 93 0.23 -4.55 -9.90
C THR A 93 0.14 -5.22 -8.53
N HIS A 94 0.36 -4.48 -7.45
CA HIS A 94 0.45 -4.97 -6.07
C HIS A 94 1.59 -5.99 -5.86
N GLU A 95 2.62 -5.90 -6.69
CA GLU A 95 3.78 -6.80 -6.65
C GLU A 95 4.96 -6.16 -5.92
N PHE A 96 5.76 -7.02 -5.30
CA PHE A 96 6.97 -6.64 -4.60
C PHE A 96 8.12 -7.48 -5.12
N THR A 97 9.24 -6.85 -5.44
CA THR A 97 10.46 -7.52 -5.89
C THR A 97 11.70 -6.90 -5.24
N THR A 98 12.84 -7.54 -5.45
CA THR A 98 14.15 -7.09 -4.99
C THR A 98 15.19 -7.21 -6.08
N MET A 99 16.21 -6.38 -5.99
CA MET A 99 17.46 -6.54 -6.74
C MET A 99 18.62 -6.54 -5.77
N GLU A 100 19.62 -7.34 -6.04
CA GLU A 100 20.81 -7.49 -5.19
C GLU A 100 22.07 -7.14 -6.00
N ALA A 101 23.15 -6.80 -5.31
CA ALA A 101 24.47 -6.55 -5.90
C ALA A 101 24.44 -5.56 -7.09
N GLU A 102 25.03 -5.91 -8.24
CA GLU A 102 25.15 -5.04 -9.41
C GLU A 102 23.78 -4.62 -9.97
N ALA A 103 22.77 -5.50 -9.90
CA ALA A 103 21.42 -5.16 -10.35
C ALA A 103 20.80 -4.04 -9.51
N ALA A 104 21.06 -4.01 -8.19
CA ALA A 104 20.64 -2.92 -7.32
C ALA A 104 21.34 -1.60 -7.67
N LEU A 105 22.63 -1.66 -8.03
CA LEU A 105 23.40 -0.50 -8.45
C LEU A 105 22.93 0.06 -9.80
N LEU A 106 22.59 -0.80 -10.76
CA LEU A 106 21.99 -0.40 -12.04
C LEU A 106 20.59 0.20 -11.84
N TRP A 107 19.77 -0.41 -10.97
CA TRP A 107 18.46 0.13 -10.60
C TRP A 107 18.56 1.53 -10.02
N GLN A 108 19.48 1.78 -9.09
CA GLN A 108 19.67 3.12 -8.54
C GLN A 108 19.93 4.18 -9.61
N ARG A 109 20.67 3.85 -10.67
CA ARG A 109 20.89 4.77 -11.79
C ARG A 109 19.63 5.03 -12.60
N ILE A 110 18.76 4.04 -12.72
CA ILE A 110 17.44 4.19 -13.34
C ILE A 110 16.53 5.08 -12.48
N GLU A 111 16.62 4.98 -11.15
CA GLU A 111 15.89 5.87 -10.23
C GLU A 111 16.31 7.34 -10.38
N GLU A 112 17.60 7.58 -10.59
CA GLU A 112 18.20 8.91 -10.83
C GLU A 112 17.91 9.47 -12.25
N GLY A 113 17.36 8.65 -13.15
CA GLY A 113 17.16 8.99 -14.56
C GLY A 113 18.47 8.95 -15.36
N ILE A 114 18.66 7.89 -16.14
CA ILE A 114 19.90 7.63 -16.89
C ILE A 114 19.60 7.40 -18.37
N SER A 115 20.49 7.85 -19.25
CA SER A 115 20.40 7.49 -20.68
C SER A 115 20.87 6.06 -20.91
N LEU A 116 20.29 5.38 -21.90
CA LEU A 116 20.62 3.99 -22.20
C LEU A 116 22.12 3.80 -22.47
N ASP A 117 22.76 4.72 -23.20
CA ASP A 117 24.21 4.68 -23.47
C ASP A 117 25.05 4.73 -22.18
N LYS A 118 24.66 5.59 -21.23
CA LYS A 118 25.35 5.69 -19.92
C LYS A 118 25.09 4.45 -19.09
N LEU A 119 23.89 3.86 -19.17
CA LEU A 119 23.57 2.62 -18.49
C LEU A 119 24.37 1.44 -19.07
N GLN A 120 24.53 1.38 -20.39
CA GLN A 120 25.40 0.42 -21.10
C GLN A 120 26.86 0.53 -20.66
N GLN A 121 27.40 1.75 -20.60
CA GLN A 121 28.76 1.98 -20.11
C GLN A 121 28.94 1.48 -18.67
N ARG A 122 27.97 1.75 -17.79
CA ARG A 122 28.02 1.29 -16.40
C ARG A 122 27.91 -0.22 -16.29
N ALA A 123 27.02 -0.85 -17.03
CA ALA A 123 26.91 -2.30 -17.10
C ALA A 123 28.21 -2.93 -17.64
N GLY A 124 28.84 -2.33 -18.65
CA GLY A 124 30.13 -2.77 -19.18
C GLY A 124 31.26 -2.74 -18.14
N LEU A 125 31.34 -1.69 -17.32
CA LEU A 125 32.30 -1.62 -16.21
C LEU A 125 32.07 -2.69 -15.13
N MET A 126 30.85 -3.22 -15.04
CA MET A 126 30.47 -4.31 -14.12
C MET A 126 30.57 -5.70 -14.79
N GLY A 127 30.98 -5.79 -16.06
CA GLY A 127 31.02 -7.05 -16.81
C GLY A 127 29.65 -7.55 -17.30
N LEU A 128 28.60 -6.72 -17.24
CA LEU A 128 27.20 -7.08 -17.48
C LEU A 128 26.64 -6.58 -18.83
N ALA A 129 27.50 -6.16 -19.75
CA ALA A 129 27.05 -5.58 -21.03
C ALA A 129 26.14 -6.53 -21.83
N GLY A 130 26.42 -7.85 -21.81
CA GLY A 130 25.63 -8.85 -22.52
C GLY A 130 24.26 -9.15 -21.90
N GLU A 131 24.03 -8.73 -20.65
CA GLU A 131 22.80 -9.02 -19.91
C GLU A 131 21.86 -7.80 -19.81
N LEU A 132 22.36 -6.61 -20.13
CA LEU A 132 21.63 -5.36 -19.93
C LEU A 132 20.31 -5.31 -20.70
N ASP A 133 20.28 -5.76 -21.95
CA ASP A 133 19.07 -5.74 -22.76
C ASP A 133 17.97 -6.65 -22.18
N SER A 134 18.36 -7.82 -21.67
CA SER A 134 17.45 -8.72 -20.97
C SER A 134 16.96 -8.12 -19.66
N PHE A 135 17.86 -7.50 -18.89
CA PHE A 135 17.52 -6.79 -17.66
C PHE A 135 16.48 -5.69 -17.92
N VAL A 136 16.75 -4.78 -18.85
CA VAL A 136 15.83 -3.69 -19.23
C VAL A 136 14.50 -4.25 -19.76
N SER A 137 14.53 -5.29 -20.60
CA SER A 137 13.31 -5.95 -21.10
C SER A 137 12.46 -6.54 -19.96
N ASN A 138 13.09 -7.09 -18.92
CA ASN A 138 12.38 -7.64 -17.76
C ASN A 138 11.79 -6.53 -16.88
N LEU A 139 12.49 -5.40 -16.72
CA LEU A 139 11.93 -4.23 -16.03
C LEU A 139 10.69 -3.69 -16.73
N ASP A 140 10.74 -3.61 -18.06
CA ASP A 140 9.61 -3.16 -18.89
C ASP A 140 8.42 -4.12 -18.82
N LYS A 141 8.67 -5.43 -18.95
CA LYS A 141 7.63 -6.48 -18.77
C LYS A 141 6.98 -6.44 -17.39
N ALA A 142 7.76 -6.13 -16.35
CA ALA A 142 7.29 -5.96 -14.98
C ALA A 142 6.68 -4.57 -14.70
N GLN A 143 6.64 -3.69 -15.71
CA GLN A 143 6.13 -2.32 -15.63
C GLN A 143 6.82 -1.48 -14.54
N LEU A 144 8.12 -1.72 -14.33
CA LEU A 144 8.93 -1.01 -13.32
C LEU A 144 9.53 0.29 -13.86
N ILE A 145 9.66 0.38 -15.18
CA ILE A 145 10.23 1.52 -15.88
C ILE A 145 9.23 2.02 -16.92
N ILE A 146 9.39 3.28 -17.32
CA ILE A 146 8.76 3.82 -18.51
C ILE A 146 9.90 4.03 -19.52
N PRO A 147 10.01 3.22 -20.58
CA PRO A 147 10.85 3.59 -21.70
C PRO A 147 10.21 4.82 -22.34
N ARG A 148 10.83 6.01 -22.24
CA ARG A 148 10.28 7.21 -22.88
C ARG A 148 10.23 7.00 -24.40
N LEU A 149 9.06 6.59 -24.91
CA LEU A 149 8.68 6.64 -26.31
C LEU A 149 7.96 7.97 -26.52
N ASP A 150 8.65 8.90 -27.17
CA ASP A 150 8.22 10.25 -27.57
C ASP A 150 7.69 11.23 -26.49
N PRO A 151 8.02 12.52 -26.57
CA PRO A 151 7.49 13.56 -25.68
C PRO A 151 5.96 13.76 -25.73
N GLY A 152 5.25 13.08 -26.64
CA GLY A 152 3.82 13.26 -26.91
C GLY A 152 2.88 12.19 -26.34
N VAL A 153 3.40 11.07 -25.82
CA VAL A 153 2.56 9.98 -25.29
C VAL A 153 2.41 10.14 -23.78
N LYS A 154 1.19 10.41 -23.31
CA LYS A 154 0.89 10.41 -21.87
C LYS A 154 1.07 8.98 -21.34
N ALA A 155 1.98 8.78 -20.41
CA ALA A 155 2.33 7.48 -19.81
C ALA A 155 1.16 6.70 -19.18
N HIS A 156 -0.01 7.33 -19.05
CA HIS A 156 -1.21 6.73 -18.48
C HIS A 156 -2.00 5.86 -19.48
N GLU A 157 -1.85 6.08 -20.79
CA GLU A 157 -2.69 5.44 -21.82
C GLU A 157 -2.25 4.03 -22.24
N GLN A 158 -1.00 3.63 -21.98
CA GLN A 158 -0.43 2.38 -22.50
C GLN A 158 -0.32 1.22 -21.49
N ALA A 159 -0.62 1.46 -20.22
CA ALA A 159 -0.40 0.46 -19.18
C ALA A 159 -1.68 -0.31 -18.82
N LYS A 160 -1.54 -1.61 -18.56
CA LYS A 160 -2.65 -2.54 -18.29
C LYS A 160 -3.41 -2.15 -17.02
N ALA A 161 -4.73 -2.30 -17.00
CA ALA A 161 -5.53 -2.08 -15.80
C ALA A 161 -4.95 -2.86 -14.59
N PRO A 162 -4.95 -2.28 -13.37
CA PRO A 162 -4.53 -3.01 -12.18
C PRO A 162 -5.39 -4.28 -12.02
N PRO A 163 -4.80 -5.43 -11.69
CA PRO A 163 -5.58 -6.61 -11.35
C PRO A 163 -6.40 -6.37 -10.08
N ASP A 164 -7.49 -7.10 -9.90
CA ASP A 164 -8.22 -7.11 -8.62
C ASP A 164 -7.23 -7.48 -7.49
N PRO A 165 -7.04 -6.59 -6.49
CA PRO A 165 -6.04 -6.77 -5.44
C PRO A 165 -6.30 -7.98 -4.53
N ASN A 166 -7.48 -8.62 -4.61
CA ASN A 166 -7.90 -9.71 -3.72
C ASN A 166 -8.17 -11.05 -4.43
N GLN A 167 -8.02 -11.14 -5.76
CA GLN A 167 -8.45 -12.32 -6.53
C GLN A 167 -7.56 -13.57 -6.40
N ASP A 168 -6.37 -13.51 -5.79
CA ASP A 168 -5.43 -14.66 -5.77
C ASP A 168 -4.74 -14.85 -4.40
N GLY A 169 -5.25 -15.77 -3.58
CA GLY A 169 -4.62 -16.15 -2.30
C GLY A 169 -3.18 -16.67 -2.43
N ALA A 170 -2.82 -17.26 -3.58
CA ALA A 170 -1.45 -17.69 -3.88
C ALA A 170 -0.46 -16.50 -4.04
N LYS A 171 -0.92 -15.35 -4.56
CA LYS A 171 -0.10 -14.13 -4.69
C LYS A 171 0.14 -13.45 -3.35
N VAL A 172 -0.82 -13.52 -2.43
CA VAL A 172 -0.69 -12.97 -1.06
C VAL A 172 0.49 -13.62 -0.31
N ASN A 173 0.63 -14.94 -0.40
CA ASN A 173 1.72 -15.67 0.24
C ASN A 173 3.10 -15.31 -0.34
N ALA A 174 3.20 -15.18 -1.68
CA ALA A 174 4.43 -14.75 -2.34
C ALA A 174 4.85 -13.32 -1.92
N TYR A 175 3.90 -12.37 -1.90
CA TYR A 175 4.15 -11.01 -1.43
C TYR A 175 4.65 -10.97 0.01
N GLN A 176 4.00 -11.73 0.92
CA GLN A 176 4.38 -11.81 2.32
C GLN A 176 5.78 -12.39 2.53
N GLN A 177 6.15 -13.43 1.77
CA GLN A 177 7.49 -14.02 1.86
C GLN A 177 8.59 -13.05 1.41
N VAL A 178 8.40 -12.41 0.25
CA VAL A 178 9.39 -11.45 -0.28
C VAL A 178 9.52 -10.26 0.66
N THR A 179 8.40 -9.68 1.10
CA THR A 179 8.43 -8.54 2.04
C THR A 179 9.04 -8.90 3.39
N SER A 180 8.82 -10.12 3.89
CA SER A 180 9.44 -10.61 5.13
C SER A 180 10.94 -10.78 5.00
N ARG A 181 11.42 -11.34 3.87
CA ARG A 181 12.86 -11.46 3.58
C ARG A 181 13.53 -10.10 3.53
N VAL A 182 12.92 -9.14 2.84
CA VAL A 182 13.42 -7.78 2.68
C VAL A 182 13.45 -7.04 4.01
N ARG A 183 12.35 -7.09 4.76
CA ARG A 183 12.28 -6.51 6.10
C ARG A 183 13.38 -7.07 7.00
N ARG A 184 13.58 -8.38 6.99
CA ARG A 184 14.63 -9.04 7.79
C ARG A 184 16.02 -8.59 7.37
N TRP A 185 16.30 -8.54 6.06
CA TRP A 185 17.58 -8.04 5.56
C TRP A 185 17.82 -6.59 6.02
N ILE A 186 16.85 -5.69 5.81
CA ILE A 186 16.97 -4.27 6.18
C ILE A 186 17.27 -4.09 7.67
N ILE A 187 16.51 -4.78 8.54
CA ILE A 187 16.69 -4.70 10.00
C ILE A 187 18.04 -5.28 10.43
N ASN A 188 18.44 -6.43 9.88
CA ASN A 188 19.72 -7.06 10.23
C ASN A 188 20.93 -6.23 9.81
N HIS A 189 20.78 -5.31 8.85
CA HIS A 189 21.81 -4.38 8.40
C HIS A 189 21.74 -3.01 9.07
N GLY A 190 20.93 -2.88 10.14
CA GLY A 190 20.85 -1.67 10.96
C GLY A 190 19.98 -0.56 10.39
N TYR A 191 19.16 -0.83 9.37
CA TYR A 191 18.24 0.14 8.79
C TYR A 191 16.83 0.01 9.38
N LEU A 192 16.07 1.11 9.36
CA LEU A 192 14.65 1.10 9.71
C LEU A 192 13.80 0.76 8.48
N TYR A 193 12.96 -0.27 8.57
CA TYR A 193 12.12 -0.68 7.44
C TYR A 193 10.90 0.22 7.22
N SER A 194 10.24 0.61 8.31
CA SER A 194 8.94 1.27 8.27
C SER A 194 8.81 2.31 9.36
N PHE A 195 8.10 3.40 9.06
CA PHE A 195 7.76 4.45 10.00
C PHE A 195 6.25 4.67 10.04
N PHE A 196 5.71 4.81 11.26
CA PHE A 196 4.30 5.09 11.49
C PHE A 196 4.16 6.51 12.01
N TRP A 197 3.50 7.38 11.24
CA TRP A 197 3.38 8.79 11.55
C TRP A 197 1.93 9.16 11.81
N GLU A 198 1.64 9.55 13.05
CA GLU A 198 0.42 10.27 13.41
C GLU A 198 0.55 11.73 12.94
N LEU A 199 0.12 12.01 11.71
CA LEU A 199 0.31 13.30 11.03
C LEU A 199 -0.38 14.46 11.76
N THR A 200 -1.55 14.17 12.30
CA THR A 200 -2.41 15.13 12.98
C THR A 200 -3.21 14.41 14.04
N TYR A 201 -3.51 15.08 15.15
CA TYR A 201 -4.54 14.60 16.06
C TYR A 201 -5.92 15.19 15.73
N ARG A 202 -6.06 16.19 14.86
CA ARG A 202 -7.39 16.66 14.46
C ARG A 202 -8.18 15.55 13.80
N CYS A 203 -9.47 15.49 14.07
CA CYS A 203 -10.37 14.47 13.54
C CYS A 203 -11.80 15.01 13.45
N ASN A 204 -12.53 14.57 12.43
CA ASN A 204 -13.94 14.84 12.19
C ASN A 204 -14.88 13.79 12.81
N GLU A 205 -14.33 12.84 13.57
CA GLU A 205 -15.06 11.86 14.38
C GLU A 205 -14.70 12.01 15.87
N GLN A 206 -15.50 11.39 16.73
CA GLN A 206 -15.30 11.40 18.18
C GLN A 206 -15.40 10.00 18.76
N CYS A 207 -14.67 9.05 18.17
CA CYS A 207 -14.80 7.63 18.50
C CYS A 207 -14.62 7.34 20.01
N ILE A 208 -15.53 6.56 20.59
CA ILE A 208 -15.53 6.24 22.03
C ILE A 208 -14.27 5.49 22.50
N HIS A 209 -13.55 4.85 21.57
CA HIS A 209 -12.33 4.07 21.85
C HIS A 209 -11.04 4.78 21.42
N CYS A 210 -11.11 6.06 21.00
CA CYS A 210 -9.98 6.73 20.36
C CYS A 210 -8.74 6.74 21.28
N CYS A 211 -7.60 6.29 20.76
CA CYS A 211 -6.34 6.29 21.52
C CYS A 211 -5.53 7.58 21.37
N ASN A 212 -5.87 8.48 20.45
CA ASN A 212 -5.12 9.72 20.28
C ASN A 212 -5.22 10.61 21.53
N PRO A 213 -4.15 11.32 21.90
CA PRO A 213 -4.14 12.18 23.07
C PRO A 213 -5.14 13.33 22.93
N GLY A 214 -5.84 13.64 24.02
CA GLY A 214 -6.85 14.69 24.07
C GLY A 214 -8.16 14.35 23.36
N ALA A 215 -8.40 13.09 22.99
CA ALA A 215 -9.71 12.67 22.49
C ALA A 215 -10.80 12.83 23.57
N ALA A 216 -12.02 13.13 23.13
CA ALA A 216 -13.21 13.06 23.96
C ALA A 216 -13.74 11.63 23.91
N HIS A 217 -14.09 11.01 25.04
CA HIS A 217 -14.55 9.61 25.09
C HIS A 217 -16.01 9.49 25.51
N LYS A 218 -16.48 10.41 26.35
CA LYS A 218 -17.84 10.40 26.92
C LYS A 218 -18.72 11.50 26.32
N PRO A 219 -20.05 11.33 26.33
CA PRO A 219 -20.97 12.41 25.99
C PRO A 219 -20.74 13.64 26.88
N GLY A 220 -20.61 14.82 26.26
CA GLY A 220 -20.33 16.08 26.97
C GLY A 220 -18.84 16.41 27.12
N ASP A 221 -17.93 15.47 26.88
CA ASP A 221 -16.50 15.73 26.84
C ASP A 221 -16.15 16.70 25.71
N ARG A 222 -15.16 17.57 25.97
CA ARG A 222 -14.57 18.42 24.93
C ARG A 222 -13.21 17.86 24.53
N SER A 223 -12.99 17.75 23.23
CA SER A 223 -11.68 17.45 22.65
C SER A 223 -10.63 18.45 23.15
N ARG A 224 -9.49 17.94 23.61
CA ARG A 224 -8.29 18.69 24.01
C ARG A 224 -7.09 18.35 23.14
N ARG A 225 -7.33 17.83 21.94
CA ARG A 225 -6.30 17.35 21.03
C ARG A 225 -5.32 18.48 20.71
N ASN A 226 -4.02 18.19 20.81
CA ASN A 226 -2.99 19.12 20.39
C ASN A 226 -3.06 19.30 18.86
N THR A 227 -2.93 20.54 18.41
CA THR A 227 -2.96 20.91 16.99
C THR A 227 -1.63 21.50 16.51
N ASN A 228 -0.59 21.40 17.33
CA ASN A 228 0.78 21.75 16.92
C ASN A 228 1.35 20.64 16.03
N GLU A 229 1.08 20.77 14.74
CA GLU A 229 1.53 19.89 13.68
C GLU A 229 2.85 20.42 13.08
N LEU A 230 3.65 19.55 12.46
CA LEU A 230 4.85 19.98 11.75
C LEU A 230 4.50 20.93 10.60
N THR A 231 5.35 21.92 10.38
CA THR A 231 5.36 22.77 9.18
C THR A 231 5.77 21.97 7.94
N LYS A 232 5.59 22.53 6.73
CA LYS A 232 6.00 21.84 5.50
C LYS A 232 7.49 21.57 5.46
N GLU A 233 8.26 22.51 5.98
CA GLU A 233 9.72 22.47 6.06
C GLU A 233 10.14 21.33 6.99
N GLU A 234 9.59 21.27 8.21
CA GLU A 234 9.85 20.18 9.16
C GLU A 234 9.38 18.81 8.65
N MET A 235 8.28 18.76 7.88
CA MET A 235 7.83 17.52 7.23
C MET A 235 8.84 17.02 6.20
N VAL A 236 9.41 17.93 5.41
CA VAL A 236 10.42 17.61 4.40
C VAL A 236 11.70 17.13 5.07
N GLU A 237 12.17 17.84 6.10
CA GLU A 237 13.33 17.46 6.90
C GLU A 237 13.15 16.07 7.53
N LEU A 238 12.00 15.80 8.16
CA LEU A 238 11.70 14.49 8.71
C LEU A 238 11.72 13.40 7.63
N LEU A 239 11.14 13.66 6.45
CA LEU A 239 11.17 12.68 5.36
C LEU A 239 12.59 12.41 4.87
N ASP A 240 13.48 13.41 4.85
CA ASP A 240 14.89 13.26 4.49
C ASP A 240 15.64 12.43 5.54
N ASP A 241 15.43 12.70 6.83
CA ASP A 241 15.98 11.89 7.93
C ASP A 241 15.52 10.42 7.84
N LEU A 242 14.23 10.21 7.55
CA LEU A 242 13.66 8.87 7.37
C LEU A 242 14.28 8.15 6.17
N VAL A 243 14.55 8.86 5.06
CA VAL A 243 15.28 8.30 3.91
C VAL A 243 16.68 7.86 4.32
N GLU A 244 17.41 8.69 5.09
CA GLU A 244 18.78 8.44 5.51
C GLU A 244 18.89 7.18 6.39
N VAL A 245 17.98 7.00 7.35
CA VAL A 245 17.94 5.81 8.22
C VAL A 245 17.34 4.58 7.55
N GLY A 246 16.92 4.70 6.28
CA GLY A 246 16.52 3.57 5.43
C GLY A 246 15.02 3.28 5.36
N VAL A 247 14.14 4.15 5.85
CA VAL A 247 12.69 3.91 5.87
C VAL A 247 12.11 3.77 4.48
N PHE A 248 11.61 2.59 4.16
CA PHE A 248 10.96 2.33 2.88
C PHE A 248 9.43 2.46 2.95
N LYS A 249 8.81 1.94 4.02
CA LYS A 249 7.35 2.02 4.20
C LYS A 249 6.96 3.16 5.13
N LEU A 250 6.12 4.08 4.66
CA LEU A 250 5.55 5.14 5.47
C LEU A 250 4.06 4.86 5.69
N THR A 251 3.62 4.77 6.94
CA THR A 251 2.19 4.71 7.27
C THR A 251 1.75 6.05 7.82
N LEU A 252 0.79 6.70 7.16
CA LEU A 252 0.17 7.94 7.59
C LEU A 252 -1.15 7.64 8.32
N SER A 253 -1.28 8.18 9.53
CA SER A 253 -2.43 7.97 10.42
C SER A 253 -2.57 9.18 11.35
N GLY A 254 -3.24 8.99 12.49
CA GLY A 254 -3.41 9.98 13.56
C GLY A 254 -4.89 10.03 13.94
N GLY A 255 -5.46 11.23 13.96
CA GLY A 255 -6.90 11.47 13.97
C GLY A 255 -7.52 11.20 12.61
N GLU A 256 -7.60 12.22 11.75
CA GLU A 256 -8.00 12.06 10.34
C GLU A 256 -7.01 12.78 9.42
N VAL A 257 -6.30 12.02 8.59
CA VAL A 257 -5.26 12.56 7.70
C VAL A 257 -5.79 13.57 6.70
N PHE A 258 -7.02 13.42 6.20
CA PHE A 258 -7.63 14.34 5.23
C PHE A 258 -8.12 15.67 5.83
N VAL A 259 -8.07 15.83 7.16
CA VAL A 259 -8.24 17.14 7.82
C VAL A 259 -6.94 17.98 7.72
N HIS A 260 -5.79 17.34 7.55
CA HIS A 260 -4.52 18.06 7.44
C HIS A 260 -4.40 18.78 6.09
N LYS A 261 -4.31 20.12 6.14
CA LYS A 261 -4.30 21.00 4.94
C LYS A 261 -3.20 20.63 3.93
N ASP A 262 -2.05 20.15 4.40
CA ASP A 262 -0.89 19.82 3.58
C ASP A 262 -0.73 18.30 3.33
N PHE A 263 -1.76 17.50 3.57
CA PHE A 263 -1.71 16.04 3.39
C PHE A 263 -1.18 15.62 2.01
N PHE A 264 -1.72 16.20 0.93
CA PHE A 264 -1.30 15.85 -0.43
C PHE A 264 0.12 16.34 -0.76
N PHE A 265 0.56 17.44 -0.14
CA PHE A 265 1.96 17.88 -0.26
C PHE A 265 2.89 16.86 0.39
N LEU A 266 2.60 16.42 1.61
CA LEU A 266 3.37 15.39 2.29
C LEU A 266 3.41 14.08 1.47
N LEU A 267 2.28 13.67 0.92
CA LEU A 267 2.18 12.46 0.10
C LEU A 267 3.07 12.56 -1.15
N GLU A 268 3.07 13.71 -1.83
CA GLU A 268 3.99 13.98 -2.94
C GLU A 268 5.46 13.90 -2.51
N GLN A 269 5.82 14.52 -1.39
CA GLN A 269 7.19 14.52 -0.87
C GLN A 269 7.66 13.10 -0.50
N ALA A 270 6.79 12.26 0.07
CA ALA A 270 7.11 10.88 0.38
C ALA A 270 7.29 10.04 -0.90
N ARG A 271 6.39 10.19 -1.90
CA ARG A 271 6.44 9.43 -3.16
C ARG A 271 7.65 9.77 -4.03
N THR A 272 8.04 11.05 -4.08
CA THR A 272 9.25 11.50 -4.78
C THR A 272 10.53 10.92 -4.16
N ARG A 273 10.52 10.66 -2.85
CA ARG A 273 11.59 9.98 -2.08
C ARG A 273 11.55 8.45 -2.15
N GLY A 274 10.77 7.89 -3.06
CA GLY A 274 10.69 6.45 -3.28
C GLY A 274 9.92 5.68 -2.21
N MET A 275 9.26 6.34 -1.26
CA MET A 275 8.54 5.66 -0.17
C MET A 275 7.27 4.96 -0.66
N LEU A 276 7.01 3.80 -0.09
CA LEU A 276 5.77 3.06 -0.25
C LEU A 276 4.81 3.49 0.87
N VAL A 277 3.73 4.18 0.50
CA VAL A 277 2.86 4.86 1.46
C VAL A 277 1.59 4.06 1.72
N ARG A 278 1.26 3.85 2.99
CA ARG A 278 -0.01 3.32 3.48
C ARG A 278 -0.77 4.40 4.22
N ILE A 279 -2.09 4.43 4.09
CA ILE A 279 -2.93 5.45 4.71
C ILE A 279 -3.98 4.82 5.59
N TYR A 280 -4.11 5.29 6.82
CA TYR A 280 -5.24 5.01 7.71
C TYR A 280 -6.11 6.25 7.83
N THR A 281 -7.42 6.09 7.62
CA THR A 281 -8.42 7.16 7.56
C THR A 281 -9.78 6.62 7.99
N ASN A 282 -10.71 7.50 8.40
CA ASN A 282 -12.13 7.15 8.51
C ASN A 282 -12.86 7.24 7.16
N GLY A 283 -12.26 7.86 6.15
CA GLY A 283 -12.80 7.94 4.80
C GLY A 283 -13.96 8.93 4.61
N LEU A 284 -14.50 9.56 5.66
CA LEU A 284 -15.65 10.47 5.56
C LEU A 284 -15.38 11.71 4.68
N LEU A 285 -14.11 12.05 4.52
CA LEU A 285 -13.63 13.21 3.78
C LEU A 285 -13.21 12.88 2.34
N LEU A 286 -13.31 11.62 1.91
CA LEU A 286 -13.00 11.16 0.56
C LEU A 286 -14.17 11.40 -0.39
N ASN A 287 -14.29 12.64 -0.88
CA ASN A 287 -15.13 12.94 -2.02
C ASN A 287 -14.44 12.54 -3.34
N GLU A 288 -15.17 12.61 -4.45
CA GLU A 288 -14.66 12.23 -5.79
C GLU A 288 -13.35 12.93 -6.15
N GLU A 289 -13.24 14.24 -5.90
CA GLU A 289 -12.01 15.01 -6.17
C GLU A 289 -10.80 14.46 -5.39
N ARG A 290 -10.97 14.19 -4.10
CA ARG A 290 -9.90 13.65 -3.25
C ARG A 290 -9.56 12.21 -3.59
N LEU A 291 -10.55 11.40 -3.97
CA LEU A 291 -10.36 10.02 -4.43
C LEU A 291 -9.52 9.99 -5.70
N GLN A 292 -9.90 10.78 -6.72
CA GLN A 292 -9.14 10.89 -7.97
C GLN A 292 -7.73 11.41 -7.72
N LYS A 293 -7.59 12.46 -6.89
CA LYS A 293 -6.28 13.00 -6.52
C LYS A 293 -5.43 11.96 -5.81
N LEU A 294 -5.99 11.22 -4.86
CA LEU A 294 -5.28 10.16 -4.12
C LEU A 294 -4.80 9.03 -5.04
N ALA A 295 -5.60 8.62 -6.02
CA ALA A 295 -5.23 7.58 -6.98
C ALA A 295 -3.95 7.92 -7.76
N THR A 296 -3.70 9.21 -8.04
CA THR A 296 -2.47 9.64 -8.74
C THR A 296 -1.18 9.37 -7.96
N PHE A 297 -1.27 9.15 -6.64
CA PHE A 297 -0.11 8.89 -5.77
C PHE A 297 0.20 7.40 -5.59
N TRP A 298 -0.67 6.50 -6.06
CA TRP A 298 -0.47 5.05 -5.99
C TRP A 298 -0.11 4.55 -4.58
N PRO A 299 -0.97 4.78 -3.57
CA PRO A 299 -0.74 4.27 -2.22
C PRO A 299 -0.68 2.73 -2.25
N GLU A 300 0.15 2.15 -1.37
CA GLU A 300 0.21 0.71 -1.14
C GLU A 300 -1.17 0.16 -0.77
N SER A 301 -1.82 0.85 0.17
CA SER A 301 -3.18 0.55 0.60
C SER A 301 -3.77 1.71 1.40
N VAL A 302 -5.09 1.73 1.44
CA VAL A 302 -5.89 2.63 2.27
C VAL A 302 -6.75 1.78 3.20
N SER A 303 -6.58 1.92 4.51
CA SER A 303 -7.42 1.23 5.48
C SER A 303 -8.45 2.18 6.07
N ILE A 304 -9.71 1.75 6.06
CA ILE A 304 -10.84 2.48 6.63
C ILE A 304 -11.29 1.81 7.91
N SER A 305 -11.54 2.60 8.95
CA SER A 305 -12.12 2.11 10.19
C SER A 305 -13.61 1.81 10.04
N LEU A 306 -14.03 0.59 10.39
CA LEU A 306 -15.44 0.18 10.37
C LEU A 306 -15.76 -0.66 11.61
N TYR A 307 -16.60 -0.14 12.50
CA TYR A 307 -16.76 -0.68 13.86
C TYR A 307 -17.94 -1.64 14.06
N SER A 308 -18.94 -1.61 13.16
CA SER A 308 -20.06 -2.56 13.10
C SER A 308 -20.57 -2.63 11.66
N ALA A 309 -21.20 -3.74 11.29
CA ALA A 309 -21.99 -3.86 10.07
C ALA A 309 -23.39 -3.22 10.21
N ASN A 310 -23.83 -2.95 11.45
CA ASN A 310 -25.05 -2.19 11.73
C ASN A 310 -24.71 -0.68 11.67
N PRO A 311 -25.39 0.11 10.81
CA PRO A 311 -25.11 1.55 10.69
C PRO A 311 -25.24 2.32 12.00
N GLN A 312 -26.30 2.07 12.76
CA GLN A 312 -26.55 2.76 14.03
C GLN A 312 -25.50 2.42 15.08
N GLU A 313 -25.08 1.15 15.19
CA GLU A 313 -23.99 0.77 16.11
C GLU A 313 -22.67 1.42 15.73
N HIS A 314 -22.33 1.42 14.44
CA HIS A 314 -21.12 2.08 13.94
C HIS A 314 -21.15 3.59 14.25
N ASP A 315 -22.25 4.26 13.93
CA ASP A 315 -22.45 5.70 14.19
C ASP A 315 -22.41 6.02 15.68
N ASN A 316 -22.91 5.13 16.54
CA ASN A 316 -22.79 5.27 18.00
C ASN A 316 -21.33 5.19 18.46
N VAL A 317 -20.52 4.33 17.83
CA VAL A 317 -19.07 4.25 18.12
C VAL A 317 -18.37 5.55 17.71
N THR A 318 -18.59 6.03 16.48
CA THR A 318 -17.94 7.26 15.95
C THR A 318 -18.50 8.54 16.56
N ARG A 319 -19.73 8.47 17.07
CA ARG A 319 -20.61 9.58 17.46
C ARG A 319 -20.91 10.56 16.32
N ILE A 320 -20.93 10.05 15.09
CA ILE A 320 -21.21 10.84 13.90
C ILE A 320 -22.32 10.15 13.09
N PRO A 321 -23.51 10.76 12.96
CA PRO A 321 -24.55 10.24 12.10
C PRO A 321 -24.10 10.10 10.64
N GLY A 322 -24.46 8.97 10.03
CA GLY A 322 -24.13 8.62 8.66
C GLY A 322 -22.64 8.32 8.42
N SER A 323 -21.86 7.98 9.46
CA SER A 323 -20.44 7.66 9.27
C SER A 323 -20.28 6.27 8.65
N TYR A 324 -21.18 5.33 8.95
CA TYR A 324 -21.18 4.01 8.33
C TYR A 324 -21.29 4.07 6.81
N GLU A 325 -22.32 4.74 6.27
CA GLU A 325 -22.58 4.78 4.83
C GLU A 325 -21.43 5.44 4.09
N ARG A 326 -20.85 6.51 4.67
CA ARG A 326 -19.69 7.21 4.09
C ARG A 326 -18.44 6.34 4.09
N SER A 327 -18.20 5.59 5.16
CA SER A 327 -17.05 4.67 5.26
C SER A 327 -17.15 3.55 4.23
N VAL A 328 -18.33 2.94 4.08
CA VAL A 328 -18.59 1.89 3.09
C VAL A 328 -18.52 2.44 1.67
N HIS A 329 -19.03 3.65 1.42
CA HIS A 329 -18.90 4.32 0.12
C HIS A 329 -17.43 4.54 -0.25
N ALA A 330 -16.62 5.08 0.68
CA ALA A 330 -15.20 5.29 0.46
C ALA A 330 -14.45 3.98 0.17
N LEU A 331 -14.75 2.89 0.89
CA LEU A 331 -14.18 1.56 0.62
C LEU A 331 -14.46 1.10 -0.83
N LYS A 332 -15.71 1.22 -1.29
CA LYS A 332 -16.12 0.85 -2.65
C LYS A 332 -15.45 1.72 -3.71
N ALA A 333 -15.41 3.04 -3.49
CA ALA A 333 -14.81 3.97 -4.46
C ALA A 333 -13.30 3.78 -4.60
N LEU A 334 -12.58 3.53 -3.50
CA LEU A 334 -11.16 3.21 -3.53
C LEU A 334 -10.88 1.91 -4.30
N GLN A 335 -11.73 0.88 -4.13
CA GLN A 335 -11.61 -0.38 -4.86
C GLN A 335 -11.87 -0.21 -6.36
N GLN A 336 -12.84 0.62 -6.75
CA GLN A 336 -13.09 0.96 -8.16
C GLN A 336 -11.88 1.67 -8.80
N LEU A 337 -11.07 2.37 -8.01
CA LEU A 337 -9.82 2.99 -8.45
C LEU A 337 -8.62 2.02 -8.45
N GLY A 338 -8.83 0.74 -8.14
CA GLY A 338 -7.77 -0.27 -8.05
C GLY A 338 -6.85 -0.12 -6.84
N ILE A 339 -7.25 0.70 -5.85
CA ILE A 339 -6.49 0.89 -4.62
C ILE A 339 -6.84 -0.24 -3.66
N LYS A 340 -5.81 -0.92 -3.15
CA LYS A 340 -5.99 -1.98 -2.15
C LYS A 340 -6.58 -1.39 -0.87
N THR A 341 -7.72 -1.93 -0.43
CA THR A 341 -8.36 -1.51 0.81
C THR A 341 -8.32 -2.57 1.90
N ALA A 342 -8.42 -2.08 3.14
CA ALA A 342 -8.67 -2.94 4.30
C ALA A 342 -9.66 -2.26 5.24
N ILE A 343 -10.49 -3.07 5.90
CA ILE A 343 -11.27 -2.65 7.06
C ILE A 343 -10.41 -2.85 8.29
N LYS A 344 -10.32 -1.83 9.14
CA LYS A 344 -9.72 -1.92 10.47
C LYS A 344 -10.78 -1.80 11.55
N THR A 345 -10.87 -2.81 12.40
CA THR A 345 -11.87 -2.84 13.46
C THR A 345 -11.28 -3.40 14.75
N PRO A 346 -11.31 -2.66 15.87
CA PRO A 346 -11.07 -3.26 17.15
C PRO A 346 -12.31 -4.01 17.65
N LEU A 347 -12.09 -5.10 18.38
CA LEU A 347 -13.16 -5.75 19.13
C LEU A 347 -13.46 -4.94 20.38
N MET A 348 -14.73 -4.53 20.49
CA MET A 348 -15.27 -3.90 21.69
C MET A 348 -16.39 -4.77 22.24
N LYS A 349 -16.63 -4.71 23.55
CA LYS A 349 -17.73 -5.45 24.17
C LYS A 349 -19.10 -5.17 23.53
N GLN A 350 -19.30 -3.97 22.99
CA GLN A 350 -20.54 -3.57 22.33
C GLN A 350 -20.68 -4.08 20.90
N THR A 351 -19.59 -4.44 20.20
CA THR A 351 -19.62 -4.78 18.77
C THR A 351 -19.05 -6.16 18.45
N ILE A 352 -18.49 -6.86 19.44
CA ILE A 352 -17.88 -8.18 19.27
C ILE A 352 -18.86 -9.18 18.66
N HIS A 353 -20.16 -9.09 18.89
CA HIS A 353 -21.14 -10.00 18.29
C HIS A 353 -21.19 -9.93 16.77
N GLY A 354 -20.88 -8.78 16.18
CA GLY A 354 -21.00 -8.50 14.74
C GLY A 354 -19.74 -8.75 13.91
N TRP A 355 -18.68 -9.34 14.47
CA TRP A 355 -17.39 -9.47 13.77
C TRP A 355 -17.49 -10.22 12.41
N ARG A 356 -18.33 -11.27 12.34
CA ARG A 356 -18.58 -12.02 11.09
C ARG A 356 -19.27 -11.17 10.05
N ASP A 357 -20.16 -10.27 10.46
CA ASP A 357 -20.87 -9.41 9.53
C ASP A 357 -19.94 -8.31 8.99
N ILE A 358 -18.97 -7.84 9.79
CA ILE A 358 -17.90 -6.97 9.29
C ILE A 358 -17.06 -7.70 8.23
N GLU A 359 -16.74 -8.97 8.44
CA GLU A 359 -16.02 -9.76 7.42
C GLU A 359 -16.82 -9.92 6.13
N LYS A 360 -18.14 -10.15 6.22
CA LYS A 360 -19.04 -10.17 5.06
C LYS A 360 -19.01 -8.83 4.32
N VAL A 361 -19.12 -7.71 5.05
CA VAL A 361 -18.98 -6.37 4.45
C VAL A 361 -17.63 -6.25 3.74
N GLY A 362 -16.55 -6.70 4.37
CA GLY A 362 -15.22 -6.77 3.76
C GLY A 362 -15.20 -7.54 2.45
N GLN A 363 -15.80 -8.74 2.43
CA GLN A 363 -15.90 -9.56 1.21
C GLN A 363 -16.71 -8.86 0.11
N GLU A 364 -17.86 -8.26 0.46
CA GLU A 364 -18.74 -7.57 -0.47
C GLU A 364 -18.10 -6.33 -1.09
N VAL A 365 -17.31 -5.58 -0.33
CA VAL A 365 -16.63 -4.37 -0.82
C VAL A 365 -15.23 -4.66 -1.34
N GLY A 366 -14.74 -5.90 -1.30
CA GLY A 366 -13.39 -6.26 -1.70
C GLY A 366 -12.31 -5.71 -0.77
N ALA A 367 -12.55 -5.63 0.54
CA ALA A 367 -11.58 -5.20 1.54
C ALA A 367 -11.17 -6.35 2.46
N GLN A 368 -9.86 -6.45 2.73
CA GLN A 368 -9.37 -7.34 3.80
C GLN A 368 -9.85 -6.82 5.16
N THR A 369 -10.36 -7.69 6.03
CA THR A 369 -10.70 -7.30 7.40
C THR A 369 -9.52 -7.56 8.34
N ILE A 370 -9.12 -6.55 9.10
CA ILE A 370 -8.07 -6.60 10.11
C ILE A 370 -8.71 -6.30 11.45
N ILE A 371 -8.73 -7.31 12.32
CA ILE A 371 -9.33 -7.22 13.65
C ILE A 371 -8.25 -7.05 14.71
N ALA A 372 -8.38 -6.02 15.55
CA ALA A 372 -7.56 -5.85 16.75
C ALA A 372 -8.31 -6.42 17.96
N PRO A 373 -7.76 -7.39 18.70
CA PRO A 373 -8.49 -8.06 19.77
C PRO A 373 -8.57 -7.28 21.09
N VAL A 374 -7.87 -6.14 21.18
CA VAL A 374 -7.68 -5.38 22.43
C VAL A 374 -7.85 -3.89 22.17
N ILE A 375 -8.51 -3.20 23.11
CA ILE A 375 -8.50 -1.74 23.24
C ILE A 375 -7.43 -1.34 24.25
N THR A 376 -6.56 -0.41 23.87
CA THR A 376 -5.53 0.15 24.75
C THR A 376 -6.00 1.43 25.40
N ALA A 377 -5.33 1.86 26.48
CA ALA A 377 -5.48 3.22 26.99
C ALA A 377 -5.09 4.24 25.90
N ALA A 378 -5.57 5.48 26.05
CA ALA A 378 -5.13 6.58 25.20
C ALA A 378 -3.66 6.93 25.49
N THR A 379 -2.97 7.49 24.48
CA THR A 379 -1.54 7.80 24.54
C THR A 379 -1.19 8.83 25.61
N ASP A 380 -2.15 9.66 26.03
CA ASP A 380 -2.01 10.61 27.15
C ASP A 380 -2.24 9.99 28.54
N GLY A 381 -2.47 8.68 28.61
CA GLY A 381 -2.73 7.94 29.85
C GLY A 381 -4.20 7.86 30.24
N ASN A 382 -5.14 8.44 29.48
CA ASN A 382 -6.56 8.27 29.76
C ASN A 382 -6.96 6.78 29.62
N ARG A 383 -7.57 6.24 30.67
CA ARG A 383 -7.95 4.83 30.77
C ARG A 383 -9.40 4.55 30.36
N ASP A 384 -10.20 5.58 30.08
CA ASP A 384 -11.60 5.43 29.66
C ASP A 384 -11.79 4.42 28.50
N PRO A 385 -10.95 4.39 27.45
CA PRO A 385 -11.09 3.38 26.38
C PRO A 385 -11.03 1.94 26.88
N LEU A 386 -10.32 1.66 27.99
CA LEU A 386 -10.17 0.30 28.51
C LEU A 386 -11.50 -0.32 28.94
N GLU A 387 -12.50 0.49 29.29
CA GLU A 387 -13.85 0.05 29.66
C GLU A 387 -14.59 -0.64 28.51
N LEU A 388 -14.10 -0.47 27.27
CA LEU A 388 -14.66 -1.04 26.04
C LEU A 388 -14.09 -2.41 25.70
N ASN A 389 -13.05 -2.87 26.41
CA ASN A 389 -12.47 -4.20 26.18
C ASN A 389 -13.53 -5.29 26.36
N VAL A 390 -13.36 -6.37 25.60
CA VAL A 390 -14.17 -7.58 25.69
C VAL A 390 -14.04 -8.17 27.09
N GLU A 391 -15.17 -8.29 27.79
CA GLU A 391 -15.18 -8.61 29.23
C GLU A 391 -14.80 -10.07 29.51
N SER A 392 -15.11 -10.99 28.60
CA SER A 392 -14.87 -12.42 28.78
C SER A 392 -13.68 -12.92 27.97
N MET A 393 -12.66 -13.43 28.67
CA MET A 393 -11.58 -14.17 28.03
C MET A 393 -12.09 -15.41 27.28
N GLY A 394 -13.19 -16.01 27.72
CA GLY A 394 -13.84 -17.12 27.02
C GLY A 394 -14.32 -16.73 25.63
N GLN A 395 -14.79 -15.49 25.42
CA GLN A 395 -15.20 -15.00 24.10
C GLN A 395 -13.99 -14.84 23.17
N LEU A 396 -12.89 -14.28 23.67
CA LEU A 396 -11.66 -14.14 22.89
C LEU A 396 -11.04 -15.50 22.56
N ILE A 397 -11.01 -16.43 23.52
CA ILE A 397 -10.54 -17.81 23.30
C ILE A 397 -11.43 -18.52 22.26
N SER A 398 -12.76 -18.42 22.39
CA SER A 398 -13.69 -19.00 21.43
C SER A 398 -13.47 -18.44 20.03
N LEU A 399 -13.23 -17.13 19.91
CA LEU A 399 -12.93 -16.48 18.65
C LEU A 399 -11.57 -16.97 18.09
N ALA A 400 -10.53 -17.08 18.92
CA ALA A 400 -9.22 -17.58 18.51
C ALA A 400 -9.22 -19.08 18.16
N ALA A 401 -10.19 -19.85 18.66
CA ALA A 401 -10.38 -21.27 18.36
C ALA A 401 -11.32 -21.52 17.16
N THR A 402 -11.97 -20.49 16.63
CA THR A 402 -12.93 -20.63 15.52
C THR A 402 -12.20 -20.58 14.18
N PRO A 403 -12.23 -21.65 13.36
CA PRO A 403 -11.67 -21.62 12.01
C PRO A 403 -12.28 -20.49 11.17
N GLY A 404 -11.45 -19.76 10.44
CA GLY A 404 -11.86 -18.59 9.66
C GLY A 404 -11.98 -17.30 10.46
N SER A 405 -11.81 -17.33 11.79
CA SER A 405 -11.66 -16.11 12.58
C SER A 405 -10.38 -15.35 12.22
N PRO A 406 -10.40 -14.01 12.23
CA PRO A 406 -9.24 -13.19 11.91
C PRO A 406 -8.15 -13.23 13.00
N ILE A 407 -8.46 -13.80 14.16
CA ILE A 407 -7.50 -14.08 15.23
C ILE A 407 -7.34 -15.59 15.47
N PHE A 408 -7.71 -16.43 14.50
CA PHE A 408 -7.59 -17.88 14.60
C PHE A 408 -6.13 -18.31 14.76
N VAL A 409 -5.83 -19.05 15.83
CA VAL A 409 -4.46 -19.51 16.13
C VAL A 409 -4.20 -20.95 15.69
N GLY A 410 -5.22 -21.71 15.26
CA GLY A 410 -5.08 -23.12 14.87
C GLY A 410 -4.69 -23.38 13.42
N GLY A 411 -4.33 -22.33 12.66
CA GLY A 411 -3.92 -22.45 11.25
C GLY A 411 -2.55 -23.13 11.09
N PRO A 412 -2.27 -23.76 9.93
CA PRO A 412 -0.99 -24.42 9.67
C PRO A 412 0.22 -23.46 9.76
N GLU A 413 0.02 -22.16 9.53
CA GLU A 413 1.02 -21.12 9.74
C GLU A 413 1.40 -20.84 11.21
N ASN A 414 0.64 -21.32 12.19
CA ASN A 414 0.83 -21.05 13.62
C ASN A 414 1.26 -22.30 14.43
N GLN A 415 1.59 -23.41 13.77
CA GLN A 415 2.18 -24.58 14.41
C GLN A 415 3.66 -24.30 14.70
N TYR A 416 3.96 -23.84 15.92
CA TYR A 416 5.32 -23.70 16.46
C TYR A 416 5.84 -25.01 17.04
#